data_AF-A0A4Y5UMJ0-F1
#
_entry.id   AF-A0A4Y5UMJ0-F1
#
_cell.length_a   1.000
_cell.length_b   1.000
_cell.length_c   1.000
_cell.angle_alpha   90.00
_cell.angle_beta   90.00
_cell.angle_gamma   90.00
#
_symmetry.space_group_name_H-M   'P 1'
#
loop_
_entity.id
_entity.type
_entity.pdbx_description
1 polymer ?
#
loop_
_entity_poly.entity_id
_entity_poly.type
_entity_poly.pdbx_seq_one_letter_code
_entity_poly.pdbx_strand_id
1 'polypeptide(L)'
;DYRHYIAIMAAGRHQCSYLISLQKQEFILQGGDQNWLKGLTFIPQKLRNLYEINKILAHRPWLLNKGHIEKLTKCGKDSWSLGELVHAIVILAHFHSLCSFVFSCGVNQEVDQEGAYRYYSEKMKEAEAECSAVEGYPRSMWWHSKPETSNSYASPPSPTIEPEVAIVDLMQRMKKLSEQTQECTPVELAKRFENIETQSAEIGVVGAEPHDTPADITCFVEEPNFTYQDFAKRADQKNISTFRVQDYSWDDHGFSTVNRLYNDVGNLLDDKFKTAYNLTYYTMGGRTDVDTSRFRRAIWNYLQCLLGIRHDDYDYGEINALLERSLKAFIKSACCYPERVTKKDYDRVLREFKHSEKVHVNLMVLEARMQGELLYSMRTINQYMTRS
;
A
#
# COMPACT_ATOMS: atom_id res chain seq x y z
N ASP A 1 13.43 19.97 7.47
CA ASP A 1 14.16 19.45 6.28
C ASP A 1 14.17 17.91 6.21
N TYR A 2 14.84 17.16 7.09
CA TYR A 2 15.08 15.71 6.99
C TYR A 2 13.79 14.90 6.81
N ARG A 3 12.74 15.23 7.57
CA ARG A 3 11.46 14.51 7.55
C ARG A 3 10.81 14.50 6.16
N HIS A 4 10.74 15.65 5.49
CA HIS A 4 10.17 15.76 4.15
C HIS A 4 11.04 15.06 3.11
N TYR A 5 12.37 15.11 3.25
CA TYR A 5 13.25 14.38 2.35
C TYR A 5 13.14 12.86 2.52
N ILE A 6 12.99 12.36 3.76
CA ILE A 6 12.69 10.94 4.02
C ILE A 6 11.37 10.54 3.35
N ALA A 7 10.35 11.40 3.42
CA ALA A 7 9.08 11.18 2.75
C ALA A 7 9.22 11.14 1.21
N ILE A 8 10.06 12.00 0.60
CA ILE A 8 10.40 11.95 -0.82
C ILE A 8 11.04 10.61 -1.19
N MET A 9 12.03 10.16 -0.40
CA MET A 9 12.70 8.86 -0.63
C MET A 9 11.73 7.68 -0.53
N ALA A 10 10.81 7.72 0.44
CA ALA A 10 9.78 6.69 0.62
C ALA A 10 8.82 6.65 -0.58
N ALA A 11 8.28 7.81 -0.95
CA ALA A 11 7.37 7.93 -2.09
C ALA A 11 8.03 7.56 -3.43
N GLY A 12 9.34 7.81 -3.56
CA GLY A 12 10.17 7.38 -4.68
C GLY A 12 10.13 5.88 -4.93
N ARG A 13 10.03 5.04 -3.88
CA ARG A 13 9.99 3.57 -4.01
C ARG A 13 8.78 3.04 -4.78
N HIS A 14 7.72 3.84 -4.88
CA HIS A 14 6.49 3.53 -5.63
C HIS A 14 6.23 4.53 -6.75
N GLN A 15 7.21 5.35 -7.12
CA GLN A 15 7.08 6.33 -8.19
C GLN A 15 5.87 7.28 -7.99
N CYS A 16 5.55 7.60 -6.74
CA CYS A 16 4.37 8.40 -6.41
C CYS A 16 4.65 9.89 -6.61
N SER A 17 4.52 10.36 -7.85
CA SER A 17 4.78 11.75 -8.25
C SER A 17 3.99 12.76 -7.42
N TYR A 18 2.75 12.42 -7.04
CA TYR A 18 1.89 13.24 -6.18
C TYR A 18 2.57 13.55 -4.84
N LEU A 19 2.93 12.51 -4.08
CA LEU A 19 3.55 12.68 -2.77
C LEU A 19 4.96 13.26 -2.87
N ILE A 20 5.72 12.90 -3.89
CA ILE A 20 7.04 13.49 -4.14
C ILE A 20 6.91 15.00 -4.35
N SER A 21 5.98 15.45 -5.18
CA SER A 21 5.78 16.87 -5.47
C SER A 21 5.32 17.64 -4.24
N LEU A 22 4.35 17.10 -3.51
CA LEU A 22 3.88 17.69 -2.25
C LEU A 22 5.02 17.82 -1.23
N GLN A 23 5.82 16.78 -1.05
CA GLN A 23 6.92 16.80 -0.08
C GLN A 23 8.11 17.65 -0.55
N LYS A 24 8.36 17.78 -1.86
CA LYS A 24 9.32 18.75 -2.41
C LYS A 24 8.91 20.18 -2.05
N GLN A 25 7.63 20.52 -2.21
CA GLN A 25 7.11 21.84 -1.86
C GLN A 25 7.25 22.11 -0.35
N GLU A 26 6.79 21.19 0.50
CA GLU A 26 6.92 21.31 1.95
C GLU A 26 8.39 21.40 2.40
N PHE A 27 9.28 20.63 1.77
CA PHE A 27 10.71 20.70 2.04
C PHE A 27 11.28 22.10 1.79
N ILE A 28 10.92 22.73 0.67
CA ILE A 28 11.35 24.10 0.33
C ILE A 28 10.74 25.12 1.30
N LEU A 29 9.44 25.00 1.60
CA LEU A 29 8.73 25.91 2.51
C LEU A 29 9.34 25.90 3.93
N GLN A 30 9.83 24.75 4.38
CA GLN A 30 10.52 24.60 5.67
C GLN A 30 12.01 24.98 5.61
N GLY A 31 12.46 25.65 4.55
CA GLY A 31 13.84 26.13 4.39
C GLY A 31 14.87 25.04 4.09
N GLY A 32 14.45 23.90 3.52
CA GLY A 32 15.35 22.83 3.11
C GLY A 32 16.31 23.24 1.99
N ASP A 33 17.51 22.68 1.99
CA ASP A 33 18.52 22.95 0.95
C ASP A 33 18.08 22.37 -0.39
N GLN A 34 17.75 23.25 -1.34
CA GLN A 34 17.28 22.87 -2.67
C GLN A 34 18.29 22.02 -3.45
N ASN A 35 19.59 22.04 -3.10
CA ASN A 35 20.57 21.15 -3.71
C ASN A 35 20.24 19.68 -3.47
N TRP A 36 19.59 19.33 -2.37
CA TRP A 36 19.20 17.96 -2.06
C TRP A 36 18.20 17.42 -3.08
N LEU A 37 17.34 18.29 -3.63
CA LEU A 37 16.35 17.90 -4.64
C LEU A 37 16.96 17.54 -6.00
N LYS A 38 18.28 17.70 -6.17
CA LYS A 38 19.01 17.20 -7.35
C LYS A 38 19.24 15.68 -7.30
N GLY A 39 19.05 15.05 -6.14
CA GLY A 39 19.06 13.60 -5.99
C GLY A 39 19.90 13.09 -4.80
N LEU A 40 19.93 11.78 -4.63
CA LEU A 40 20.55 11.11 -3.47
C LEU A 40 22.07 11.40 -3.31
N THR A 41 22.76 11.76 -4.38
CA THR A 41 24.19 12.13 -4.31
C THR A 41 24.43 13.47 -3.62
N PHE A 42 23.41 14.31 -3.49
CA PHE A 42 23.50 15.68 -2.93
C PHE A 42 23.06 15.77 -1.47
N ILE A 43 22.56 14.69 -0.87
CA ILE A 43 22.17 14.67 0.55
C ILE A 43 23.30 14.24 1.49
N PRO A 44 23.21 14.60 2.79
CA PRO A 44 24.10 14.12 3.83
C PRO A 44 24.22 12.59 3.86
N GLN A 45 25.41 12.08 4.16
CA GLN A 45 25.66 10.64 4.22
C GLN A 45 24.75 9.93 5.24
N LYS A 46 24.47 10.56 6.38
CA LYS A 46 23.47 10.07 7.36
C LYS A 46 22.13 9.71 6.70
N LEU A 47 21.59 10.56 5.81
CA LEU A 47 20.33 10.27 5.09
C LEU A 47 20.51 9.20 4.02
N ARG A 48 21.62 9.21 3.27
CA ARG A 48 21.90 8.15 2.27
C ARG A 48 21.92 6.77 2.90
N ASN A 49 22.54 6.63 4.08
CA ASN A 49 22.65 5.36 4.78
C ASN A 49 21.28 4.73 5.08
N LEU A 50 20.23 5.56 5.27
CA LEU A 50 18.87 5.10 5.55
C LEU A 50 18.22 4.41 4.34
N TYR A 51 18.73 4.64 3.13
CA TYR A 51 18.09 4.19 1.90
C TYR A 51 18.00 2.66 1.78
N GLU A 52 18.96 1.92 2.34
CA GLU A 52 18.90 0.45 2.37
C GLU A 52 17.66 -0.05 3.11
N ILE A 53 17.34 0.54 4.26
CA ILE A 53 16.12 0.18 5.00
C ILE A 53 14.87 0.70 4.28
N ASN A 54 14.92 1.87 3.65
CA ASN A 54 13.82 2.40 2.83
C ASN A 54 13.35 1.38 1.78
N LYS A 55 14.26 0.89 0.90
CA LYS A 55 13.88 -0.09 -0.13
C LYS A 55 13.40 -1.42 0.46
N ILE A 56 13.99 -1.87 1.57
CA ILE A 56 13.60 -3.12 2.24
C ILE A 56 12.17 -3.00 2.79
N LEU A 57 11.86 -1.93 3.53
CA LEU A 57 10.54 -1.74 4.12
C LEU A 57 9.45 -1.59 3.06
N ALA A 58 9.72 -0.82 2.00
CA ALA A 58 8.75 -0.60 0.93
C ALA A 58 8.32 -1.90 0.23
N HIS A 59 9.24 -2.86 0.09
CA HIS A 59 9.05 -3.97 -0.84
C HIS A 59 9.11 -5.36 -0.21
N ARG A 60 10.02 -5.58 0.74
CA ARG A 60 10.31 -6.90 1.34
C ARG A 60 10.70 -6.75 2.81
N PRO A 61 9.80 -6.27 3.68
CA PRO A 61 10.12 -5.90 5.07
C PRO A 61 10.69 -7.07 5.90
N TRP A 62 10.38 -8.31 5.52
CA TRP A 62 10.93 -9.52 6.14
C TRP A 62 12.44 -9.72 5.95
N LEU A 63 13.09 -8.98 5.05
CA LEU A 63 14.55 -9.00 4.87
C LEU A 63 15.30 -8.14 5.88
N LEU A 64 14.58 -7.30 6.64
CA LEU A 64 15.20 -6.46 7.66
C LEU A 64 15.81 -7.33 8.77
N ASN A 65 17.07 -7.06 9.10
CA ASN A 65 17.83 -7.79 10.11
C ASN A 65 18.69 -6.83 10.95
N LYS A 66 19.28 -7.37 12.02
CA LYS A 66 20.09 -6.58 12.98
C LYS A 66 21.28 -5.87 12.35
N GLY A 67 21.90 -6.48 11.34
CA GLY A 67 23.03 -5.87 10.63
C GLY A 67 22.65 -4.56 9.95
N HIS A 68 21.39 -4.40 9.49
CA HIS A 68 20.90 -3.13 8.98
C HIS A 68 20.80 -2.06 10.08
N ILE A 69 20.32 -2.44 11.27
CA ILE A 69 20.23 -1.53 12.43
C ILE A 69 21.63 -1.15 12.95
N GLU A 70 22.55 -2.10 13.01
CA GLU A 70 23.94 -1.88 13.42
C GLU A 70 24.67 -0.91 12.49
N LYS A 71 24.53 -1.10 11.17
CA LYS A 71 25.14 -0.20 10.17
C LYS A 71 24.69 1.25 10.34
N LEU A 72 23.44 1.48 10.75
CA LEU A 72 22.91 2.84 10.96
C LEU A 72 23.31 3.43 12.30
N THR A 73 23.40 2.61 13.35
CA THR A 73 23.64 3.09 14.72
C THR A 73 25.13 3.15 15.10
N LYS A 74 26.01 2.49 14.34
CA LYS A 74 27.47 2.44 14.59
C LYS A 74 28.30 3.16 13.50
N CYS A 75 27.70 4.05 12.72
CA CYS A 75 28.32 4.74 11.58
C CYS A 75 29.16 5.99 11.95
N GLY A 76 29.83 5.99 13.11
CA GLY A 76 30.63 7.12 13.59
C GLY A 76 29.86 8.45 13.58
N LYS A 77 30.36 9.44 12.82
CA LYS A 77 29.77 10.79 12.71
C LYS A 77 28.38 10.84 12.05
N ASP A 78 28.05 9.85 11.22
CA ASP A 78 26.79 9.76 10.47
C ASP A 78 25.81 8.77 11.13
N SER A 79 25.99 8.49 12.42
CA SER A 79 25.17 7.55 13.16
C SER A 79 23.77 8.10 13.45
N TRP A 80 22.79 7.20 13.38
CA TRP A 80 21.45 7.41 13.87
C TRP A 80 21.35 6.95 15.33
N SER A 81 20.77 7.77 16.20
CA SER A 81 20.25 7.25 17.47
C SER A 81 19.05 6.33 17.21
N LEU A 82 18.73 5.44 18.14
CA LEU A 82 17.56 4.56 18.00
C LEU A 82 16.25 5.35 17.90
N GLY A 83 16.12 6.47 18.64
CA GLY A 83 14.93 7.32 18.57
C GLY A 83 14.78 8.01 17.21
N GLU A 84 15.87 8.58 16.66
CA GLU A 84 15.85 9.15 15.31
C GLU A 84 15.54 8.08 14.25
N LEU A 85 16.09 6.87 14.40
CA LEU A 85 15.84 5.76 13.47
C LEU A 85 14.39 5.30 13.51
N VAL A 86 13.79 5.15 14.69
CA VAL A 86 12.36 4.80 14.84
C VAL A 86 11.48 5.87 14.21
N HIS A 87 11.76 7.15 14.46
CA HIS A 87 11.04 8.25 13.82
C HIS A 87 11.16 8.20 12.29
N ALA A 88 12.37 7.99 11.76
CA ALA A 88 12.58 7.85 10.32
C ALA A 88 11.82 6.66 9.73
N ILE A 89 11.84 5.51 10.40
CA ILE A 89 11.09 4.30 9.98
C ILE A 89 9.59 4.55 9.96
N VAL A 90 9.04 5.26 10.97
CA VAL A 90 7.62 5.62 10.99
C VAL A 90 7.25 6.50 9.79
N ILE A 91 8.10 7.46 9.42
CA ILE A 91 7.89 8.31 8.22
C ILE A 91 7.96 7.45 6.95
N LEU A 92 8.97 6.58 6.82
CA LEU A 92 9.11 5.69 5.67
C LEU A 92 7.83 4.83 5.49
N ALA A 93 7.45 4.08 6.52
CA ALA A 93 6.28 3.21 6.49
C ALA A 93 4.97 3.97 6.24
N HIS A 94 4.85 5.20 6.77
CA HIS A 94 3.71 6.07 6.52
C HIS A 94 3.61 6.46 5.03
N PHE A 95 4.71 6.88 4.41
CA PHE A 95 4.66 7.32 3.01
C PHE A 95 4.63 6.15 2.02
N HIS A 96 5.19 4.98 2.35
CA HIS A 96 4.99 3.76 1.56
C HIS A 96 3.50 3.39 1.49
N SER A 97 2.84 3.35 2.64
CA SER A 97 1.43 3.00 2.70
C SER A 97 0.54 4.11 2.12
N LEU A 98 0.91 5.38 2.28
CA LEU A 98 0.19 6.49 1.67
C LEU A 98 0.25 6.44 0.15
N CYS A 99 1.34 5.95 -0.45
CA CYS A 99 1.39 5.65 -1.90
C CYS A 99 0.29 4.66 -2.29
N SER A 100 0.11 3.58 -1.52
CA SER A 100 -0.98 2.62 -1.74
C SER A 100 -2.34 3.30 -1.75
N PHE A 101 -2.60 4.19 -0.80
CA PHE A 101 -3.87 4.94 -0.75
C PHE A 101 -4.02 5.89 -1.95
N VAL A 102 -2.99 6.66 -2.29
CA VAL A 102 -3.01 7.63 -3.40
C VAL A 102 -3.37 6.94 -4.72
N PHE A 103 -2.67 5.86 -5.06
CA PHE A 103 -2.93 5.14 -6.31
C PHE A 103 -4.27 4.40 -6.29
N SER A 104 -4.59 3.68 -5.22
CA SER A 104 -5.82 2.87 -5.15
C SER A 104 -7.11 3.70 -5.04
N CYS A 105 -7.04 4.93 -4.54
CA CYS A 105 -8.16 5.88 -4.54
C CYS A 105 -8.17 6.77 -5.79
N GLY A 106 -7.14 6.74 -6.63
CA GLY A 106 -7.02 7.63 -7.80
C GLY A 106 -6.89 9.10 -7.41
N VAL A 107 -6.14 9.41 -6.35
CA VAL A 107 -5.88 10.79 -5.93
C VAL A 107 -5.02 11.47 -7.00
N ASN A 108 -5.55 12.52 -7.61
CA ASN A 108 -4.91 13.25 -8.70
C ASN A 108 -4.00 14.37 -8.17
N GLN A 109 -3.03 14.77 -8.99
CA GLN A 109 -2.19 15.95 -8.75
C GLN A 109 -3.04 17.22 -8.58
N GLU A 110 -2.62 18.08 -7.65
CA GLU A 110 -3.28 19.36 -7.37
C GLU A 110 -3.31 20.24 -8.63
N VAL A 111 -4.32 21.10 -8.75
CA VAL A 111 -4.67 21.87 -9.95
C VAL A 111 -3.50 22.73 -10.48
N ASP A 112 -2.52 23.03 -9.63
CA ASP A 112 -1.35 23.85 -9.94
C ASP A 112 -0.14 23.04 -10.48
N GLN A 113 -0.27 21.72 -10.66
CA GLN A 113 0.77 20.84 -11.20
C GLN A 113 0.54 20.48 -12.68
N GLU A 114 1.62 20.39 -13.45
CA GLU A 114 1.62 20.12 -14.89
C GLU A 114 1.03 18.72 -15.18
N GLY A 115 -0.22 18.67 -15.65
CA GLY A 115 -0.96 17.42 -15.90
C GLY A 115 -2.26 17.22 -15.09
N ALA A 116 -2.68 18.20 -14.27
CA ALA A 116 -3.91 18.12 -13.50
C ALA A 116 -5.18 18.04 -14.38
N TYR A 117 -6.10 17.14 -14.03
CA TYR A 117 -7.44 17.06 -14.62
C TYR A 117 -8.33 18.18 -14.07
N ARG A 118 -8.84 19.05 -14.94
CA ARG A 118 -9.87 20.04 -14.57
C ARG A 118 -11.23 19.35 -14.43
N TYR A 119 -11.91 19.55 -13.29
CA TYR A 119 -13.29 19.11 -13.12
C TYR A 119 -14.20 20.02 -13.95
N TYR A 120 -14.53 19.61 -15.18
CA TYR A 120 -15.52 20.33 -15.98
C TYR A 120 -16.92 20.00 -15.45
N SER A 121 -17.51 20.94 -14.72
CA SER A 121 -18.96 20.97 -14.48
C SER A 121 -19.69 21.07 -15.82
N GLU A 122 -20.77 20.29 -16.00
CA GLU A 122 -21.59 20.30 -17.23
C GLU A 122 -22.09 21.69 -17.64
N LYS A 123 -22.17 22.62 -16.68
CA LYS A 123 -22.55 24.03 -16.92
C LYS A 123 -21.50 24.86 -17.67
N MET A 124 -20.25 24.41 -17.78
CA MET A 124 -19.19 25.15 -18.48
C MET A 124 -19.06 24.77 -19.97
N LYS A 125 -19.66 23.67 -20.42
CA LYS A 125 -19.63 23.27 -21.84
C LYS A 125 -20.41 24.21 -22.76
N GLU A 126 -21.44 24.88 -22.23
CA GLU A 126 -22.26 25.81 -23.01
C GLU A 126 -21.57 27.18 -23.20
N ALA A 127 -20.68 27.59 -22.27
CA ALA A 127 -20.01 28.88 -22.33
C ALA A 127 -18.79 28.92 -23.28
N GLU A 128 -18.10 27.80 -23.50
CA GLU A 128 -16.95 27.74 -24.42
C GLU A 128 -17.36 27.58 -25.91
N ALA A 129 -18.59 27.13 -26.18
CA ALA A 129 -19.11 27.00 -27.54
C ALA A 129 -19.35 28.36 -28.22
N GLU A 130 -19.55 29.44 -27.46
CA GLU A 130 -19.82 30.78 -28.00
C GLU A 130 -18.57 31.64 -28.23
N CYS A 131 -17.40 31.29 -27.68
CA CYS A 131 -16.21 32.16 -27.68
C CYS A 131 -15.07 31.74 -28.63
N SER A 132 -15.21 30.68 -29.43
CA SER A 132 -14.11 30.15 -30.27
C SER A 132 -14.08 30.63 -31.73
N ALA A 133 -14.51 31.86 -32.00
CA ALA A 133 -14.47 32.47 -33.33
C ALA A 133 -13.40 33.58 -33.47
N VAL A 134 -12.14 33.36 -33.05
CA VAL A 134 -11.00 34.18 -33.51
C VAL A 134 -9.72 33.32 -33.57
N GLU A 135 -9.04 33.36 -34.71
CA GLU A 135 -7.90 32.50 -35.10
C GLU A 135 -6.58 32.75 -34.35
N GLY A 136 -5.79 31.67 -34.21
CA GLY A 136 -4.36 31.70 -34.55
C GLY A 136 -3.33 31.38 -33.46
N TYR A 137 -3.16 30.12 -33.03
CA TYR A 137 -1.89 29.56 -32.47
C TYR A 137 -1.84 28.01 -32.65
N PRO A 138 -0.65 27.38 -32.72
CA PRO A 138 -0.48 26.02 -33.24
C PRO A 138 -0.91 24.94 -32.24
N ARG A 139 -1.63 23.95 -32.78
CA ARG A 139 -2.28 22.83 -32.07
C ARG A 139 -1.24 21.78 -31.63
N SER A 140 -0.88 21.73 -30.35
CA SER A 140 -0.21 20.57 -29.75
C SER A 140 -1.26 19.56 -29.27
N MET A 141 -1.02 18.29 -29.61
CA MET A 141 -1.84 17.07 -29.47
C MET A 141 -2.99 17.06 -28.45
N TRP A 142 -4.22 17.06 -28.98
CA TRP A 142 -5.46 16.80 -28.25
C TRP A 142 -5.82 15.33 -28.46
N TRP A 143 -5.86 14.53 -27.40
CA TRP A 143 -6.41 13.18 -27.44
C TRP A 143 -7.94 13.26 -27.45
N HIS A 144 -8.53 13.36 -28.64
CA HIS A 144 -9.97 13.16 -28.83
C HIS A 144 -10.23 11.71 -29.22
N SER A 145 -10.90 10.95 -28.33
CA SER A 145 -11.57 9.70 -28.70
C SER A 145 -12.64 10.01 -29.75
N LYS A 146 -12.50 9.45 -30.96
CA LYS A 146 -13.55 9.48 -31.98
C LYS A 146 -14.70 8.55 -31.57
N PRO A 147 -15.96 8.87 -31.92
CA PRO A 147 -17.06 7.93 -31.81
C PRO A 147 -16.94 6.90 -32.95
N GLU A 148 -16.83 5.62 -32.61
CA GLU A 148 -16.71 4.53 -33.59
C GLU A 148 -18.03 4.29 -34.32
N THR A 149 -18.00 4.46 -35.64
CA THR A 149 -18.97 3.90 -36.57
C THR A 149 -18.79 2.39 -36.68
N SER A 150 -19.90 1.67 -36.55
CA SER A 150 -20.03 0.22 -36.71
C SER A 150 -19.35 -0.33 -37.96
N ASN A 151 -18.39 -1.25 -37.79
CA ASN A 151 -18.06 -2.20 -38.83
C ASN A 151 -17.71 -3.57 -38.24
N SER A 152 -18.39 -4.57 -38.75
CA SER A 152 -18.36 -5.98 -38.36
C SER A 152 -17.08 -6.66 -38.83
N TYR A 153 -16.18 -6.99 -37.90
CA TYR A 153 -15.22 -8.08 -38.07
C TYR A 153 -15.12 -8.85 -36.75
N ALA A 154 -15.27 -10.17 -36.84
CA ALA A 154 -15.31 -11.08 -35.71
C ALA A 154 -13.95 -11.10 -34.99
N SER A 155 -13.93 -10.61 -33.75
CA SER A 155 -12.81 -10.77 -32.83
C SER A 155 -12.88 -12.13 -32.10
N PRO A 156 -11.74 -12.70 -31.67
CA PRO A 156 -11.70 -13.97 -30.93
C PRO A 156 -12.40 -13.85 -29.57
N PRO A 157 -12.80 -14.98 -28.94
CA PRO A 157 -13.63 -14.93 -27.74
C PRO A 157 -12.90 -14.28 -26.56
N SER A 158 -13.61 -13.37 -25.91
CA SER A 158 -13.23 -12.66 -24.68
C SER A 158 -12.72 -13.60 -23.58
N PRO A 159 -11.86 -13.12 -22.66
CA PRO A 159 -11.50 -13.89 -21.48
C PRO A 159 -12.76 -14.15 -20.66
N THR A 160 -12.94 -15.41 -20.27
CA THR A 160 -14.00 -15.92 -19.40
C THR A 160 -14.23 -14.98 -18.23
N ILE A 161 -15.39 -14.32 -18.20
CA ILE A 161 -15.83 -13.53 -17.05
C ILE A 161 -16.13 -14.54 -15.94
N GLU A 162 -15.26 -14.64 -14.93
CA GLU A 162 -15.55 -15.41 -13.71
C GLU A 162 -16.90 -14.93 -13.14
N PRO A 163 -17.79 -15.85 -12.71
CA PRO A 163 -19.08 -15.48 -12.13
C PRO A 163 -18.86 -14.63 -10.86
N GLU A 164 -19.42 -13.43 -10.86
CA GLU A 164 -19.36 -12.51 -9.72
C GLU A 164 -20.17 -13.07 -8.55
N VAL A 165 -19.61 -13.00 -7.34
CA VAL A 165 -20.34 -13.38 -6.13
C VAL A 165 -21.28 -12.25 -5.77
N ALA A 166 -22.58 -12.50 -5.85
CA ALA A 166 -23.57 -11.49 -5.49
C ALA A 166 -23.41 -11.07 -4.02
N ILE A 167 -23.67 -9.80 -3.69
CA ILE A 167 -23.48 -9.29 -2.32
C ILE A 167 -24.29 -10.08 -1.28
N VAL A 168 -25.45 -10.62 -1.67
CA VAL A 168 -26.31 -11.45 -0.84
C VAL A 168 -25.62 -12.77 -0.47
N ASP A 169 -24.91 -13.39 -1.42
CA ASP A 169 -24.18 -14.63 -1.19
C ASP A 169 -23.01 -14.40 -0.24
N LEU A 170 -22.30 -13.28 -0.39
CA LEU A 170 -21.23 -12.87 0.53
C LEU A 170 -21.78 -12.73 1.96
N MET A 171 -22.91 -12.04 2.12
CA MET A 171 -23.58 -11.90 3.43
C MET A 171 -24.00 -13.25 4.03
N GLN A 172 -24.53 -14.16 3.21
CA GLN A 172 -24.88 -15.51 3.66
C GLN A 172 -23.63 -16.30 4.10
N ARG A 173 -22.51 -16.18 3.36
CA ARG A 173 -21.24 -16.81 3.74
C ARG A 173 -20.72 -16.26 5.07
N MET A 174 -20.76 -14.94 5.28
CA MET A 174 -20.38 -14.33 6.57
C MET A 174 -21.24 -14.86 7.71
N LYS A 175 -22.57 -14.91 7.51
CA LYS A 175 -23.50 -15.44 8.52
C LYS A 175 -23.20 -16.90 8.86
N LYS A 176 -23.01 -17.75 7.85
CA LYS A 176 -22.68 -19.17 8.02
C LYS A 176 -21.37 -19.35 8.81
N LEU A 177 -20.33 -18.56 8.49
CA LEU A 177 -19.05 -18.59 9.21
C LEU A 177 -19.20 -18.12 10.67
N SER A 178 -20.10 -17.18 10.94
CA SER A 178 -20.40 -16.74 12.31
C SER A 178 -21.14 -17.79 13.14
N GLU A 179 -21.98 -18.59 12.52
CA GLU A 179 -22.75 -19.67 13.18
C GLU A 179 -21.93 -20.97 13.34
N GLN A 180 -20.98 -21.22 12.43
CA GLN A 180 -20.15 -22.43 12.42
C GLN A 180 -18.74 -22.12 12.93
N THR A 181 -18.52 -22.30 14.23
CA THR A 181 -17.16 -22.30 14.78
C THR A 181 -16.56 -23.69 14.60
N GLN A 182 -15.74 -23.86 13.56
CA GLN A 182 -15.00 -25.11 13.35
C GLN A 182 -13.70 -25.07 14.15
N GLU A 183 -13.55 -25.99 15.11
CA GLU A 183 -12.26 -26.19 15.77
C GLU A 183 -11.25 -26.72 14.74
N CYS A 184 -10.18 -25.95 14.54
CA CYS A 184 -9.05 -26.33 13.70
C CYS A 184 -7.82 -26.43 14.58
N THR A 185 -7.01 -27.46 14.35
CA THR A 185 -5.73 -27.60 15.04
C THR A 185 -4.73 -26.53 14.58
N PRO A 186 -3.73 -26.16 15.39
CA PRO A 186 -2.69 -25.20 14.97
C PRO A 186 -1.95 -25.61 13.69
N VAL A 187 -1.79 -26.92 13.45
CA VAL A 187 -1.17 -27.47 12.24
C VAL A 187 -2.04 -27.22 11.01
N GLU A 188 -3.37 -27.40 11.13
CA GLU A 188 -4.29 -27.12 10.04
C GLU A 188 -4.36 -25.63 9.72
N LEU A 189 -4.38 -24.76 10.74
CA LEU A 189 -4.35 -23.31 10.56
C LEU A 189 -3.06 -22.86 9.84
N ALA A 190 -1.90 -23.41 10.24
CA ALA A 190 -0.63 -23.17 9.56
C ALA A 190 -0.66 -23.60 8.09
N LYS A 191 -1.21 -24.79 7.79
CA LYS A 191 -1.34 -25.28 6.41
C LYS A 191 -2.30 -24.42 5.58
N ARG A 192 -3.40 -23.94 6.16
CA ARG A 192 -4.34 -23.02 5.47
C ARG A 192 -3.68 -21.68 5.15
N PHE A 193 -2.82 -21.18 6.04
CA PHE A 193 -2.00 -20.00 5.77
C PHE A 193 -1.05 -20.22 4.58
N GLU A 194 -0.28 -21.30 4.58
CA GLU A 194 0.64 -21.65 3.48
C GLU A 194 -0.10 -21.81 2.13
N ASN A 195 -1.32 -22.35 2.16
CA ASN A 195 -2.18 -22.43 0.97
C ASN A 195 -2.54 -21.04 0.44
N ILE A 196 -2.91 -20.09 1.31
CA ILE A 196 -3.20 -18.71 0.88
C ILE A 196 -1.96 -18.02 0.33
N GLU A 197 -0.80 -18.21 0.96
CA GLU A 197 0.48 -17.67 0.44
C GLU A 197 0.74 -18.16 -0.99
N THR A 198 0.59 -19.47 -1.23
CA THR A 198 0.84 -20.10 -2.53
C THR A 198 -0.17 -19.63 -3.58
N GLN A 199 -1.47 -19.66 -3.25
CA GLN A 199 -2.53 -19.17 -4.14
C GLN A 199 -2.35 -17.69 -4.47
N SER A 200 -1.94 -16.88 -3.50
CA SER A 200 -1.70 -15.46 -3.73
C SER A 200 -0.52 -15.24 -4.68
N ALA A 201 0.53 -16.06 -4.62
CA ALA A 201 1.66 -15.97 -5.55
C ALA A 201 1.29 -16.32 -7.01
N GLU A 202 0.25 -17.14 -7.21
CA GLU A 202 -0.32 -17.47 -8.52
C GLU A 202 -1.30 -16.40 -9.05
N ILE A 203 -1.82 -15.55 -8.16
CA ILE A 203 -2.66 -14.42 -8.54
C ILE A 203 -1.76 -13.33 -9.14
N GLY A 204 -2.01 -13.04 -10.43
CA GLY A 204 -1.41 -11.91 -11.12
C GLY A 204 -1.80 -10.57 -10.51
N VAL A 205 -0.95 -9.57 -10.72
CA VAL A 205 -1.24 -8.18 -10.34
C VAL A 205 -2.06 -7.49 -11.42
N VAL A 206 -2.82 -6.47 -11.03
CA VAL A 206 -3.58 -5.63 -11.95
C VAL A 206 -2.68 -4.57 -12.58
N GLY A 207 -3.12 -4.04 -13.73
CA GLY A 207 -2.39 -3.06 -14.51
C GLY A 207 -1.14 -3.59 -15.20
N ALA A 208 -0.61 -2.78 -16.11
CA ALA A 208 0.67 -3.05 -16.77
C ALA A 208 1.84 -2.62 -15.88
N GLU A 209 3.03 -3.18 -16.13
CA GLU A 209 4.24 -2.61 -15.53
C GLU A 209 4.46 -1.19 -16.08
N PRO A 210 4.86 -0.22 -15.24
CA PRO A 210 5.21 1.10 -15.73
C PRO A 210 6.35 0.99 -16.74
N HIS A 211 6.20 1.63 -17.91
CA HIS A 211 7.18 1.55 -18.99
C HIS A 211 8.53 2.17 -18.63
N ASP A 212 8.55 3.26 -17.86
CA ASP A 212 9.75 3.91 -17.33
C ASP A 212 9.42 4.74 -16.10
N THR A 213 10.39 4.85 -15.17
CA THR A 213 10.29 5.81 -14.06
C THR A 213 10.62 7.21 -14.56
N PRO A 214 9.76 8.22 -14.33
CA PRO A 214 10.05 9.60 -14.69
C PRO A 214 11.40 10.09 -14.16
N ALA A 215 12.14 10.84 -14.99
CA ALA A 215 13.51 11.27 -14.67
C ALA A 215 13.59 12.09 -13.36
N ASP A 216 12.55 12.86 -13.06
CA ASP A 216 12.39 13.69 -11.85
C ASP A 216 12.14 12.89 -10.57
N ILE A 217 11.91 11.58 -10.69
CA ILE A 217 11.77 10.60 -9.61
C ILE A 217 13.03 9.75 -9.50
N THR A 218 13.63 9.34 -10.63
CA THR A 218 14.80 8.43 -10.65
C THR A 218 15.97 8.92 -9.80
N CYS A 219 16.16 10.24 -9.68
CA CYS A 219 17.22 10.83 -8.87
C CYS A 219 17.07 10.58 -7.35
N PHE A 220 15.88 10.16 -6.89
CA PHE A 220 15.59 9.80 -5.50
C PHE A 220 15.60 8.29 -5.26
N VAL A 221 16.00 7.47 -6.23
CA VAL A 221 15.86 6.02 -6.20
C VAL A 221 17.18 5.29 -6.51
N GLU A 222 17.76 4.57 -5.53
CA GLU A 222 18.74 3.50 -5.77
C GLU A 222 18.02 2.15 -5.97
N GLU A 223 18.60 1.29 -6.83
CA GLU A 223 18.08 -0.05 -7.15
C GLU A 223 16.57 -0.05 -7.45
N PRO A 224 16.13 0.57 -8.56
CA PRO A 224 14.72 0.65 -8.93
C PRO A 224 14.09 -0.74 -9.12
N ASN A 225 14.89 -1.74 -9.51
CA ASN A 225 14.44 -3.12 -9.72
C ASN A 225 14.24 -3.90 -8.41
N PHE A 226 14.57 -3.33 -7.24
CA PHE A 226 14.24 -3.94 -5.95
C PHE A 226 12.74 -3.72 -5.67
N THR A 227 11.90 -4.64 -6.12
CA THR A 227 10.44 -4.56 -5.94
C THR A 227 9.95 -5.66 -5.01
N TYR A 228 8.65 -5.64 -4.70
CA TYR A 228 8.00 -6.75 -4.01
C TYR A 228 8.24 -8.06 -4.76
N GLN A 229 8.38 -9.12 -3.98
CA GLN A 229 8.38 -10.51 -4.44
C GLN A 229 7.49 -11.28 -3.48
N ASP A 230 6.67 -12.19 -4.02
CA ASP A 230 5.74 -12.96 -3.18
C ASP A 230 6.48 -13.65 -2.05
N PHE A 231 6.02 -13.45 -0.81
CA PHE A 231 6.64 -14.09 0.35
C PHE A 231 6.64 -15.63 0.27
N ALA A 232 5.70 -16.22 -0.48
CA ALA A 232 5.68 -17.64 -0.79
C ALA A 232 6.95 -18.15 -1.52
N LYS A 233 7.62 -17.27 -2.28
CA LYS A 233 8.85 -17.57 -3.03
C LYS A 233 10.12 -17.50 -2.16
N ARG A 234 9.98 -17.41 -0.83
CA ARG A 234 11.09 -17.42 0.13
C ARG A 234 11.90 -18.73 0.17
N ALA A 235 11.44 -19.80 -0.49
CA ALA A 235 12.08 -21.12 -0.47
C ALA A 235 13.57 -21.08 -0.88
N ASP A 236 13.97 -20.11 -1.72
CA ASP A 236 15.36 -19.91 -2.14
C ASP A 236 16.24 -19.27 -1.04
N GLN A 237 15.65 -18.84 0.08
CA GLN A 237 16.30 -18.07 1.14
C GLN A 237 16.09 -18.74 2.52
N LYS A 238 17.02 -19.63 2.88
CA LYS A 238 16.98 -20.48 4.10
C LYS A 238 16.77 -19.75 5.44
N ASN A 239 16.96 -18.44 5.50
CA ASN A 239 16.90 -17.65 6.73
C ASN A 239 15.58 -16.89 6.93
N ILE A 240 14.59 -17.05 6.04
CA ILE A 240 13.32 -16.32 6.13
C ILE A 240 12.23 -17.26 6.62
N SER A 241 11.74 -16.97 7.82
CA SER A 241 10.60 -17.67 8.41
C SER A 241 9.34 -16.80 8.36
N THR A 242 8.18 -17.48 8.35
CA THR A 242 6.89 -16.84 8.60
C THR A 242 6.94 -16.06 9.92
N PHE A 243 6.45 -14.82 9.89
CA PHE A 243 6.32 -13.99 11.07
C PHE A 243 5.04 -14.43 11.81
N ARG A 244 5.17 -14.95 13.03
CA ARG A 244 4.01 -15.32 13.85
C ARG A 244 3.67 -14.18 14.78
N VAL A 245 2.41 -13.76 14.79
CA VAL A 245 1.94 -12.65 15.64
C VAL A 245 2.07 -13.00 17.13
N GLN A 246 1.96 -14.29 17.50
CA GLN A 246 2.21 -14.75 18.88
C GLN A 246 3.66 -14.52 19.34
N ASP A 247 4.62 -14.53 18.43
CA ASP A 247 6.03 -14.30 18.78
C ASP A 247 6.34 -12.80 18.95
N TYR A 248 5.63 -11.93 18.23
CA TYR A 248 5.76 -10.48 18.30
C TYR A 248 4.51 -9.79 17.73
N SER A 249 3.59 -9.36 18.60
CA SER A 249 2.39 -8.60 18.23
C SER A 249 2.58 -7.08 18.37
N TRP A 250 1.68 -6.31 17.75
CA TRP A 250 1.65 -4.85 17.96
C TRP A 250 1.30 -4.53 19.40
N ASP A 251 0.23 -5.13 19.93
CA ASP A 251 -0.32 -4.83 21.25
C ASP A 251 0.66 -5.17 22.38
N ASP A 252 1.36 -6.31 22.31
CA ASP A 252 2.25 -6.75 23.38
C ASP A 252 3.66 -6.13 23.27
N HIS A 253 4.13 -5.86 22.05
CA HIS A 253 5.54 -5.51 21.81
C HIS A 253 5.76 -4.28 20.94
N GLY A 254 5.10 -4.21 19.78
CA GLY A 254 5.33 -3.15 18.80
C GLY A 254 5.06 -1.75 19.37
N PHE A 255 3.89 -1.59 19.99
CA PHE A 255 3.46 -0.36 20.64
C PHE A 255 4.48 0.12 21.69
N SER A 256 4.86 -0.75 22.62
CA SER A 256 5.78 -0.41 23.70
C SER A 256 7.19 -0.07 23.18
N THR A 257 7.63 -0.75 22.12
CA THR A 257 8.92 -0.47 21.46
C THR A 257 8.92 0.93 20.82
N VAL A 258 7.87 1.29 20.09
CA VAL A 258 7.73 2.63 19.50
C VAL A 258 7.65 3.67 20.60
N ASN A 259 6.75 3.51 21.56
CA ASN A 259 6.50 4.52 22.58
C ASN A 259 7.75 4.79 23.44
N ARG A 260 8.58 3.77 23.69
CA ARG A 260 9.85 3.94 24.42
C ARG A 260 10.91 4.74 23.65
N LEU A 261 10.92 4.66 22.32
CA LEU A 261 11.96 5.27 21.47
C LEU A 261 11.49 6.56 20.79
N TYR A 262 10.17 6.73 20.65
CA TYR A 262 9.52 7.89 20.08
C TYR A 262 8.19 8.12 20.80
N ASN A 263 8.28 8.84 21.94
CA ASN A 263 7.14 9.13 22.82
C ASN A 263 5.97 9.74 22.04
N ASP A 264 4.76 9.47 22.53
CA ASP A 264 3.46 9.96 22.04
C ASP A 264 3.01 9.41 20.68
N VAL A 265 3.94 9.11 19.77
CA VAL A 265 3.61 8.55 18.45
C VAL A 265 3.10 7.12 18.54
N GLY A 266 3.52 6.36 19.56
CA GLY A 266 2.96 5.03 19.83
C GLY A 266 1.44 5.08 19.99
N ASN A 267 0.91 6.05 20.76
CA ASN A 267 -0.53 6.22 20.96
C ASN A 267 -1.25 6.61 19.67
N LEU A 268 -0.70 7.56 18.91
CA LEU A 268 -1.30 7.98 17.64
C LEU A 268 -1.38 6.85 16.61
N LEU A 269 -0.34 6.01 16.54
CA LEU A 269 -0.33 4.83 15.68
C LEU A 269 -1.32 3.77 16.14
N ASP A 270 -1.40 3.52 17.44
CA ASP A 270 -2.32 2.56 18.02
C ASP A 270 -3.79 2.95 17.77
N ASP A 271 -4.14 4.20 18.06
CA ASP A 271 -5.46 4.76 17.77
C ASP A 271 -5.79 4.68 16.29
N LYS A 272 -4.83 4.99 15.41
CA LYS A 272 -4.99 4.91 13.95
C LYS A 272 -5.28 3.48 13.49
N PHE A 273 -4.49 2.50 13.94
CA PHE A 273 -4.70 1.09 13.58
C PHE A 273 -6.03 0.56 14.10
N LYS A 274 -6.37 0.83 15.37
CA LYS A 274 -7.64 0.42 15.97
C LYS A 274 -8.82 1.07 15.29
N THR A 275 -8.72 2.35 14.94
CA THR A 275 -9.78 3.08 14.23
C THR A 275 -10.04 2.45 12.87
N ALA A 276 -9.01 2.25 12.05
CA ALA A 276 -9.20 1.65 10.72
C ALA A 276 -9.67 0.19 10.78
N TYR A 277 -9.13 -0.61 11.71
CA TYR A 277 -9.52 -2.01 11.86
C TYR A 277 -10.96 -2.15 12.32
N ASN A 278 -11.41 -1.32 13.27
CA ASN A 278 -12.75 -1.41 13.86
C ASN A 278 -13.82 -0.58 13.15
N LEU A 279 -13.44 0.32 12.22
CA LEU A 279 -14.38 1.16 11.50
C LEU A 279 -15.46 0.30 10.85
N THR A 280 -16.72 0.59 11.18
CA THR A 280 -17.88 -0.04 10.57
C THR A 280 -19.07 0.89 10.66
N TYR A 281 -19.84 0.94 9.58
CA TYR A 281 -21.14 1.61 9.57
C TYR A 281 -22.29 0.60 9.69
N TYR A 282 -21.97 -0.68 9.91
CA TYR A 282 -22.90 -1.80 9.86
C TYR A 282 -23.68 -1.86 8.53
N THR A 283 -23.01 -1.50 7.43
CA THR A 283 -23.57 -1.52 6.08
C THR A 283 -22.74 -2.36 5.13
N MET A 284 -23.39 -2.91 4.09
CA MET A 284 -22.74 -3.58 2.98
C MET A 284 -23.56 -3.38 1.70
N GLY A 285 -23.04 -2.62 0.73
CA GLY A 285 -23.66 -2.36 -0.57
C GLY A 285 -25.11 -1.83 -0.48
N GLY A 286 -25.30 -0.84 0.39
CA GLY A 286 -26.60 -0.20 0.59
C GLY A 286 -27.55 -0.91 1.57
N ARG A 287 -27.21 -2.11 2.04
CA ARG A 287 -27.95 -2.79 3.12
C ARG A 287 -27.46 -2.30 4.48
N THR A 288 -28.36 -2.20 5.45
CA THR A 288 -28.08 -1.83 6.84
C THR A 288 -28.09 -3.06 7.75
N ASP A 289 -27.65 -2.87 9.00
CA ASP A 289 -27.67 -3.90 10.05
C ASP A 289 -26.87 -5.15 9.71
N VAL A 290 -25.75 -4.95 9.00
CA VAL A 290 -24.83 -6.02 8.58
C VAL A 290 -23.55 -5.94 9.40
N ASP A 291 -23.25 -6.98 10.19
CA ASP A 291 -21.91 -7.12 10.78
C ASP A 291 -20.89 -7.52 9.71
N THR A 292 -19.95 -6.62 9.45
CA THR A 292 -18.88 -6.77 8.45
C THR A 292 -17.56 -7.22 9.06
N SER A 293 -17.51 -7.51 10.37
CA SER A 293 -16.29 -7.87 11.12
C SER A 293 -15.47 -8.96 10.44
N ARG A 294 -16.10 -10.06 10.01
CA ARG A 294 -15.41 -11.16 9.31
C ARG A 294 -14.83 -10.74 7.97
N PHE A 295 -15.55 -9.94 7.19
CA PHE A 295 -15.06 -9.45 5.90
C PHE A 295 -13.86 -8.51 6.07
N ARG A 296 -13.94 -7.56 7.01
CA ARG A 296 -12.83 -6.65 7.34
C ARG A 296 -11.60 -7.41 7.86
N ARG A 297 -11.81 -8.38 8.75
CA ARG A 297 -10.74 -9.26 9.26
C ARG A 297 -10.10 -10.09 8.15
N ALA A 298 -10.88 -10.60 7.20
CA ALA A 298 -10.36 -11.32 6.04
C ALA A 298 -9.48 -10.43 5.14
N ILE A 299 -9.88 -9.18 4.90
CA ILE A 299 -9.07 -8.20 4.16
C ILE A 299 -7.75 -7.94 4.90
N TRP A 300 -7.82 -7.62 6.19
CA TRP A 300 -6.64 -7.32 7.01
C TRP A 300 -5.65 -8.50 7.05
N ASN A 301 -6.15 -9.70 7.29
CA ASN A 301 -5.31 -10.89 7.40
C ASN A 301 -4.78 -11.35 6.04
N TYR A 302 -5.50 -11.10 4.94
CA TYR A 302 -4.97 -11.29 3.60
C TYR A 302 -3.81 -10.33 3.31
N LEU A 303 -3.97 -9.04 3.63
CA LEU A 303 -2.91 -8.03 3.48
C LEU A 303 -1.65 -8.39 4.27
N GLN A 304 -1.81 -8.78 5.54
CA GLN A 304 -0.68 -9.21 6.37
C GLN A 304 -0.07 -10.54 5.90
N CYS A 305 -0.87 -11.45 5.34
CA CYS A 305 -0.37 -12.67 4.71
C CYS A 305 0.52 -12.37 3.48
N LEU A 306 0.22 -11.34 2.69
CA LEU A 306 1.10 -10.88 1.59
C LEU A 306 2.50 -10.49 2.10
N LEU A 307 2.59 -10.05 3.36
CA LEU A 307 3.85 -9.67 4.00
C LEU A 307 4.49 -10.82 4.79
N GLY A 308 3.89 -12.02 4.79
CA GLY A 308 4.39 -13.18 5.54
C GLY A 308 4.06 -13.17 7.03
N ILE A 309 3.09 -12.36 7.45
CA ILE A 309 2.63 -12.25 8.83
C ILE A 309 1.40 -13.16 9.03
N ARG A 310 1.50 -14.05 10.02
CA ARG A 310 0.48 -15.05 10.36
C ARG A 310 -0.08 -14.81 11.75
N HIS A 311 -1.38 -14.58 11.81
CA HIS A 311 -2.24 -14.74 13.00
C HIS A 311 -2.51 -16.23 13.25
N ASP A 312 -2.01 -16.76 14.36
CA ASP A 312 -2.04 -18.20 14.65
C ASP A 312 -3.43 -18.75 15.03
N ASP A 313 -4.36 -17.87 15.44
CA ASP A 313 -5.73 -18.18 15.85
C ASP A 313 -6.76 -17.93 14.74
N TYR A 314 -6.32 -17.46 13.56
CA TYR A 314 -7.19 -17.13 12.45
C TYR A 314 -7.29 -18.26 11.42
N ASP A 315 -8.52 -18.59 11.04
CA ASP A 315 -8.78 -19.52 9.94
C ASP A 315 -8.63 -18.82 8.58
N TYR A 316 -7.47 -19.01 7.94
CA TYR A 316 -7.18 -18.50 6.59
C TYR A 316 -8.11 -19.05 5.50
N GLY A 317 -8.89 -20.11 5.77
CA GLY A 317 -9.98 -20.54 4.89
C GLY A 317 -11.07 -19.48 4.71
N GLU A 318 -11.30 -18.62 5.71
CA GLU A 318 -12.25 -17.50 5.63
C GLU A 318 -11.91 -16.53 4.49
N ILE A 319 -10.62 -16.34 4.16
CA ILE A 319 -10.19 -15.48 3.06
C ILE A 319 -10.71 -15.99 1.71
N ASN A 320 -10.67 -17.31 1.48
CA ASN A 320 -11.19 -17.92 0.26
C ASN A 320 -12.71 -17.91 0.21
N ALA A 321 -13.38 -17.97 1.37
CA ALA A 321 -14.83 -17.89 1.44
C ALA A 321 -15.35 -16.46 1.15
N LEU A 322 -14.62 -15.44 1.59
CA LEU A 322 -15.09 -14.06 1.64
C LEU A 322 -14.48 -13.13 0.59
N LEU A 323 -13.25 -13.37 0.12
CA LEU A 323 -12.58 -12.51 -0.87
C LEU A 323 -12.52 -13.20 -2.23
N GLU A 324 -13.22 -12.62 -3.21
CA GLU A 324 -13.13 -13.05 -4.61
C GLU A 324 -11.74 -12.80 -5.20
N ARG A 325 -11.43 -13.50 -6.29
CA ARG A 325 -10.10 -13.47 -6.93
C ARG A 325 -9.75 -12.09 -7.47
N SER A 326 -10.69 -11.38 -8.08
CA SER A 326 -10.56 -9.99 -8.55
C SER A 326 -10.21 -9.04 -7.42
N LEU A 327 -10.91 -9.12 -6.29
CA LEU A 327 -10.64 -8.32 -5.10
C LEU A 327 -9.26 -8.62 -4.51
N LYS A 328 -8.85 -9.89 -4.44
CA LYS A 328 -7.50 -10.28 -4.02
C LYS A 328 -6.43 -9.69 -4.93
N ALA A 329 -6.60 -9.78 -6.25
CA ALA A 329 -5.67 -9.21 -7.21
C ALA A 329 -5.56 -7.68 -7.05
N PHE A 330 -6.69 -6.99 -6.86
CA PHE A 330 -6.69 -5.55 -6.59
C PHE A 330 -5.98 -5.20 -5.29
N ILE A 331 -6.33 -5.85 -4.16
CA ILE A 331 -5.70 -5.62 -2.85
C ILE A 331 -4.20 -5.90 -2.90
N LYS A 332 -3.78 -7.00 -3.53
CA LYS A 332 -2.37 -7.34 -3.72
C LYS A 332 -1.63 -6.26 -4.50
N SER A 333 -2.24 -5.76 -5.57
CA SER A 333 -1.62 -4.71 -6.39
C SER A 333 -1.56 -3.39 -5.63
N ALA A 334 -2.64 -2.98 -4.96
CA ALA A 334 -2.65 -1.77 -4.15
C ALA A 334 -1.61 -1.83 -3.01
N CYS A 335 -1.41 -3.00 -2.38
CA CYS A 335 -0.45 -3.16 -1.30
C CYS A 335 1.01 -3.23 -1.79
N CYS A 336 1.28 -3.98 -2.86
CA CYS A 336 2.63 -4.39 -3.25
C CYS A 336 3.18 -3.69 -4.50
N TYR A 337 2.28 -3.24 -5.38
CA TYR A 337 2.59 -2.61 -6.68
C TYR A 337 1.63 -1.46 -6.97
N PRO A 338 1.48 -0.50 -6.03
CA PRO A 338 0.44 0.52 -6.10
C PRO A 338 0.48 1.33 -7.40
N GLU A 339 1.68 1.54 -7.96
CA GLU A 339 1.89 2.24 -9.24
C GLU A 339 1.22 1.59 -10.45
N ARG A 340 0.79 0.33 -10.35
CA ARG A 340 0.09 -0.40 -11.42
C ARG A 340 -1.43 -0.26 -11.34
N VAL A 341 -1.98 0.18 -10.21
CA VAL A 341 -3.43 0.23 -10.01
C VAL A 341 -4.04 1.28 -10.92
N THR A 342 -5.01 0.87 -11.75
CA THR A 342 -5.75 1.79 -12.62
C THR A 342 -7.18 1.99 -12.17
N LYS A 343 -7.82 3.07 -12.66
CA LYS A 343 -9.26 3.30 -12.46
C LYS A 343 -10.11 2.11 -12.92
N LYS A 344 -9.74 1.46 -14.03
CA LYS A 344 -10.47 0.29 -14.55
C LYS A 344 -10.45 -0.87 -13.56
N ASP A 345 -9.33 -1.06 -12.86
CA ASP A 345 -9.21 -2.11 -11.85
C ASP A 345 -10.05 -1.80 -10.60
N TYR A 346 -10.04 -0.54 -10.16
CA TYR A 346 -10.91 -0.04 -9.09
C TYR A 346 -12.41 -0.19 -9.43
N ASP A 347 -12.81 0.10 -10.65
CA ASP A 347 -14.20 -0.01 -11.11
C ASP A 347 -14.65 -1.48 -11.24
N ARG A 348 -13.72 -2.41 -11.50
CA ARG A 348 -14.00 -3.85 -11.71
C ARG A 348 -14.30 -4.61 -10.41
N VAL A 349 -13.77 -4.18 -9.27
CA VAL A 349 -13.97 -4.85 -7.98
C VAL A 349 -15.14 -4.26 -7.20
N LEU A 350 -15.77 -5.07 -6.34
CA LEU A 350 -16.81 -4.61 -5.40
C LEU A 350 -17.91 -3.79 -6.09
N ARG A 351 -18.45 -4.28 -7.23
CA ARG A 351 -19.36 -3.49 -8.09
C ARG A 351 -20.69 -3.16 -7.43
N GLU A 352 -21.18 -4.03 -6.55
CA GLU A 352 -22.40 -3.80 -5.75
C GLU A 352 -22.15 -2.95 -4.49
N PHE A 353 -20.90 -2.55 -4.21
CA PHE A 353 -20.56 -1.72 -3.06
C PHE A 353 -20.53 -0.24 -3.43
N LYS A 354 -20.77 0.63 -2.44
CA LYS A 354 -20.61 2.07 -2.56
C LYS A 354 -19.13 2.45 -2.70
N HIS A 355 -18.86 3.57 -3.37
CA HIS A 355 -17.50 4.12 -3.44
C HIS A 355 -16.88 4.36 -2.07
N SER A 356 -17.67 4.80 -1.07
CA SER A 356 -17.20 4.96 0.31
C SER A 356 -16.70 3.64 0.92
N GLU A 357 -17.30 2.51 0.56
CA GLU A 357 -16.88 1.18 1.02
C GLU A 357 -15.61 0.72 0.30
N LYS A 358 -15.44 1.06 -0.98
CA LYS A 358 -14.17 0.85 -1.70
C LYS A 358 -13.03 1.67 -1.08
N VAL A 359 -13.27 2.94 -0.74
CA VAL A 359 -12.29 3.78 -0.02
C VAL A 359 -11.96 3.19 1.35
N HIS A 360 -12.95 2.62 2.04
CA HIS A 360 -12.72 1.93 3.31
C HIS A 360 -11.81 0.70 3.15
N VAL A 361 -11.93 -0.08 2.06
CA VAL A 361 -10.95 -1.13 1.74
C VAL A 361 -9.55 -0.55 1.54
N ASN A 362 -9.41 0.59 0.86
CA ASN A 362 -8.12 1.24 0.68
C ASN A 362 -7.52 1.78 2.00
N LEU A 363 -8.35 2.18 2.97
CA LEU A 363 -7.89 2.47 4.34
C LEU A 363 -7.33 1.22 5.03
N MET A 364 -7.96 0.06 4.85
CA MET A 364 -7.41 -1.20 5.37
C MET A 364 -6.08 -1.57 4.69
N VAL A 365 -5.96 -1.36 3.37
CA VAL A 365 -4.68 -1.55 2.63
C VAL A 365 -3.58 -0.67 3.23
N LEU A 366 -3.86 0.62 3.41
CA LEU A 366 -2.97 1.60 4.01
C LEU A 366 -2.49 1.15 5.41
N GLU A 367 -3.41 0.88 6.31
CA GLU A 367 -3.07 0.61 7.71
C GLU A 367 -2.46 -0.77 7.94
N ALA A 368 -2.97 -1.83 7.29
CA ALA A 368 -2.44 -3.18 7.46
C ALA A 368 -1.00 -3.28 6.93
N ARG A 369 -0.72 -2.59 5.82
CA ARG A 369 0.63 -2.49 5.26
C ARG A 369 1.58 -1.76 6.21
N MET A 370 1.18 -0.57 6.68
CA MET A 370 2.00 0.23 7.60
C MET A 370 2.29 -0.55 8.89
N GLN A 371 1.29 -1.20 9.47
CA GLN A 371 1.48 -2.03 10.66
C GLN A 371 2.46 -3.19 10.38
N GLY A 372 2.36 -3.84 9.22
CA GLY A 372 3.28 -4.92 8.84
C GLY A 372 4.74 -4.46 8.74
N GLU A 373 5.00 -3.33 8.09
CA GLU A 373 6.36 -2.75 8.00
C GLU A 373 6.92 -2.39 9.39
N LEU A 374 6.08 -1.82 10.27
CA LEU A 374 6.46 -1.49 11.64
C LEU A 374 6.70 -2.74 12.50
N LEU A 375 5.92 -3.81 12.35
CA LEU A 375 6.13 -5.05 13.09
C LEU A 375 7.50 -5.66 12.80
N TYR A 376 7.89 -5.76 11.53
CA TYR A 376 9.24 -6.23 11.15
C TYR A 376 10.33 -5.32 11.71
N SER A 377 10.13 -4.01 11.63
CA SER A 377 11.07 -2.99 12.12
C SER A 377 11.26 -3.06 13.63
N MET A 378 10.19 -2.98 14.40
CA MET A 378 10.21 -2.95 15.85
C MET A 378 10.69 -4.28 16.41
N ARG A 379 10.31 -5.42 15.81
CA ARG A 379 10.87 -6.73 16.17
C ARG A 379 12.39 -6.73 16.02
N THR A 380 12.90 -6.23 14.90
CA THR A 380 14.35 -6.21 14.62
C THR A 380 15.09 -5.29 15.60
N ILE A 381 14.54 -4.10 15.85
CA ILE A 381 15.10 -3.14 16.82
C ILE A 381 15.08 -3.74 18.24
N ASN A 382 13.97 -4.35 18.65
CA ASN A 382 13.87 -4.96 19.98
C ASN A 382 14.89 -6.10 20.13
N GLN A 383 15.07 -6.93 19.10
CA GLN A 383 16.10 -7.98 19.11
C GLN A 383 17.53 -7.41 19.10
N TYR A 384 17.76 -6.24 18.49
CA TYR A 384 19.04 -5.55 18.53
C TYR A 384 19.33 -5.03 19.95
N MET A 385 18.35 -4.41 20.60
CA MET A 385 18.48 -3.87 21.96
C MET A 385 18.67 -4.93 23.04
N THR A 386 18.06 -6.11 22.88
CA THR A 386 18.08 -7.19 23.89
C THR A 386 19.29 -8.13 23.77
N ARG A 387 20.04 -8.09 22.67
CA ARG A 387 21.25 -8.91 22.48
C ARG A 387 22.53 -8.09 22.31
N SER A 388 22.49 -6.80 22.65
CA SER A 388 23.66 -5.92 22.71
C SER A 388 24.25 -5.87 24.11
#